data_AF-A0A3D3P7Z9-F1
#
_entry.id   AF-A0A3D3P7Z9-F1
#
_cell.length_a   1.000
_cell.length_b   1.000
_cell.length_c   1.000
_cell.angle_alpha   90.00
_cell.angle_beta   90.00
_cell.angle_gamma   90.00
#
_symmetry.space_group_name_H-M   'P 1'
#
loop_
_entity.id
_entity.type
_entity.pdbx_description
1 polymer ?
#
loop_
_entity_poly.entity_id
_entity_poly.type
_entity_poly.pdbx_seq_one_letter_code
_entity_poly.pdbx_strand_id
1 'polypeptide(L)'
;GWGAVFFDYDNDGDLDLAMTNGFETDRLETETPFKTDPTKLWRNDGGTLTDVSDLVGIDDDGTGKGLLVFDYDQDGDLDLFIVNNASGPVLYRNDMDNGNHWLRVKPRGRYSNRDGIGSVVTIVSDDGASVQHREISGGSHYLTQSEKVAHFGLGVSADPIQRLKVRWPSGIEQEFFDVAVDQVLEVIEPESPFQAWLVEHFSKAELFAGVVVDRQADPDGDGLNNSLEFGLGLDPKKADSSQPIEVLSGSAKGEKILRYQARSLPRGLGIRIEKSEDLQDWKACDSSDLEVFSAEETDDWGVKIFAARLLGNLPVKYLRLRVILED
;
A
#
# COMPACT_ATOMS: atom_id res chain seq x y z
N GLY A 1 -11.01 -15.01 -25.58
CA GLY A 1 -10.08 -13.87 -25.43
C GLY A 1 -9.00 -14.15 -24.41
N TRP A 2 -7.90 -13.43 -24.53
CA TRP A 2 -6.68 -13.59 -23.73
C TRP A 2 -6.47 -12.46 -22.71
N GLY A 3 -7.29 -11.41 -22.79
CA GLY A 3 -7.38 -10.32 -21.83
C GLY A 3 -8.76 -9.65 -21.94
N ALA A 4 -9.32 -9.23 -20.81
CA ALA A 4 -10.57 -8.49 -20.72
C ALA A 4 -10.50 -7.50 -19.57
N VAL A 5 -10.81 -6.23 -19.80
CA VAL A 5 -10.63 -5.13 -18.84
C VAL A 5 -11.92 -4.35 -18.70
N PHE A 6 -12.24 -3.97 -17.47
CA PHE A 6 -13.27 -2.98 -17.18
C PHE A 6 -12.62 -1.60 -17.04
N PHE A 7 -13.12 -0.62 -17.79
CA PHE A 7 -12.68 0.77 -17.75
C PHE A 7 -13.82 1.67 -18.24
N ASP A 8 -13.80 2.94 -17.86
CA ASP A 8 -14.83 3.91 -18.23
C ASP A 8 -14.33 4.65 -19.49
N TYR A 9 -14.80 4.25 -20.68
CA TYR A 9 -14.25 4.76 -21.94
C TYR A 9 -14.85 6.12 -22.32
N ASP A 10 -16.08 6.42 -21.89
CA ASP A 10 -16.77 7.67 -22.19
C ASP A 10 -16.92 8.62 -20.97
N ASN A 11 -16.25 8.33 -19.86
CA ASN A 11 -16.25 9.13 -18.65
C ASN A 11 -17.66 9.34 -18.04
N ASP A 12 -18.62 8.44 -18.28
CA ASP A 12 -19.99 8.57 -17.77
C ASP A 12 -20.17 8.07 -16.33
N GLY A 13 -19.13 7.46 -15.76
CA GLY A 13 -19.07 6.98 -14.39
C GLY A 13 -19.42 5.50 -14.21
N ASP A 14 -19.81 4.81 -15.28
CA ASP A 14 -19.96 3.37 -15.28
C ASP A 14 -18.78 2.67 -16.00
N LEU A 15 -18.59 1.37 -15.75
CA LEU A 15 -17.43 0.64 -16.26
C LEU A 15 -17.83 -0.18 -17.49
N ASP A 16 -17.27 0.17 -18.62
CA ASP A 16 -17.35 -0.54 -19.89
C ASP A 16 -16.41 -1.74 -19.94
N LEU A 17 -16.59 -2.59 -20.95
CA LEU A 17 -15.81 -3.81 -21.11
C LEU A 17 -15.06 -3.79 -22.44
N ALA A 18 -13.74 -3.95 -22.41
CA ALA A 18 -12.97 -4.33 -23.58
C ALA A 18 -12.44 -5.76 -23.45
N MET A 19 -12.38 -6.50 -24.54
CA MET A 19 -11.84 -7.85 -24.60
C MET A 19 -11.06 -8.08 -25.87
N THR A 20 -9.82 -8.52 -25.73
CA THR A 20 -8.99 -8.88 -26.87
C THR A 20 -9.12 -10.36 -27.23
N ASN A 21 -9.16 -10.64 -28.53
CA ASN A 21 -9.45 -11.96 -29.09
C ASN A 21 -8.31 -12.44 -30.00
N GLY A 22 -8.62 -13.28 -30.98
CA GLY A 22 -7.63 -13.95 -31.82
C GLY A 22 -6.98 -15.19 -31.17
N PHE A 23 -6.91 -16.27 -31.95
CA PHE A 23 -6.27 -17.52 -31.58
C PHE A 23 -5.56 -18.13 -32.78
N GLU A 24 -4.24 -18.03 -32.79
CA GLU A 24 -3.39 -18.69 -33.78
C GLU A 24 -2.80 -19.99 -33.21
N THR A 25 -2.99 -21.10 -33.92
CA THR A 25 -2.32 -22.37 -33.61
C THR A 25 -2.05 -23.20 -34.85
N ASP A 26 -0.84 -23.75 -34.93
CA ASP A 26 -0.44 -24.72 -35.95
C ASP A 26 -1.19 -26.06 -35.83
N ARG A 27 -1.97 -26.24 -34.76
CA ARG A 27 -2.73 -27.48 -34.46
C ARG A 27 -4.12 -27.52 -35.09
N LEU A 28 -4.60 -26.41 -35.63
CA LEU A 28 -5.87 -26.34 -36.34
C LEU A 28 -5.56 -26.15 -37.82
N GLU A 29 -5.79 -27.20 -38.62
CA GLU A 29 -5.44 -27.25 -40.05
C GLU A 29 -6.30 -26.36 -40.95
N THR A 30 -7.23 -25.57 -40.40
CA THR A 30 -8.18 -24.73 -41.16
C THR A 30 -8.21 -23.29 -40.69
N GLU A 31 -8.49 -22.36 -41.61
CA GLU A 31 -8.88 -20.98 -41.29
C GLU A 31 -10.13 -21.01 -40.41
N THR A 32 -9.93 -20.95 -39.09
CA THR A 32 -11.04 -20.91 -38.12
C THR A 32 -11.46 -19.46 -37.89
N PRO A 33 -12.75 -19.19 -37.61
CA PRO A 33 -13.23 -17.84 -37.34
C PRO A 33 -12.57 -17.19 -36.11
N PHE A 34 -11.88 -17.97 -35.28
CA PHE A 34 -11.17 -17.50 -34.09
C PHE A 34 -9.81 -16.86 -34.40
N LYS A 35 -9.24 -17.08 -35.60
CA LYS A 35 -7.91 -16.58 -35.94
C LYS A 35 -7.91 -15.06 -36.09
N THR A 36 -8.96 -14.52 -36.70
CA THR A 36 -9.20 -13.09 -36.96
C THR A 36 -10.42 -12.59 -36.19
N ASP A 37 -10.68 -13.16 -35.01
CA ASP A 37 -11.78 -12.70 -34.15
C ASP A 37 -11.35 -11.38 -33.51
N PRO A 38 -12.01 -10.25 -33.82
CA PRO A 38 -11.48 -8.95 -33.45
C PRO A 38 -11.62 -8.66 -31.96
N THR A 39 -10.78 -7.75 -31.48
CA THR A 39 -10.98 -7.10 -30.20
C THR A 39 -12.34 -6.40 -30.20
N LYS A 40 -13.01 -6.43 -29.04
CA LYS A 40 -14.35 -5.90 -28.86
C LYS A 40 -14.40 -4.92 -27.70
N LEU A 41 -15.20 -3.86 -27.86
CA LEU A 41 -15.58 -2.90 -26.83
C LEU A 41 -17.10 -2.92 -26.68
N TRP A 42 -17.56 -3.08 -25.44
CA TRP A 42 -18.96 -2.96 -25.08
C TRP A 42 -19.15 -1.78 -24.14
N ARG A 43 -20.00 -0.84 -24.55
CA ARG A 43 -20.49 0.21 -23.65
C ARG A 43 -21.44 -0.41 -22.65
N ASN A 44 -21.28 -0.07 -21.38
CA ASN A 44 -22.24 -0.38 -20.35
C ASN A 44 -23.23 0.78 -20.20
N ASP A 45 -24.51 0.48 -20.27
CA ASP A 45 -25.59 1.46 -20.08
C ASP A 45 -26.41 1.02 -18.85
N GLY A 46 -25.85 1.20 -17.64
CA GLY A 46 -26.52 0.83 -16.39
C GLY A 46 -26.76 -0.68 -16.22
N GLY A 47 -25.80 -1.51 -16.64
CA GLY A 47 -25.81 -2.97 -16.54
C GLY A 47 -26.16 -3.69 -17.84
N THR A 48 -26.46 -2.95 -18.92
CA THR A 48 -26.67 -3.51 -20.25
C THR A 48 -25.43 -3.28 -21.10
N LEU A 49 -24.79 -4.34 -21.58
CA LEU A 49 -23.62 -4.25 -22.45
C LEU A 49 -24.01 -4.21 -23.93
N THR A 50 -23.62 -3.17 -24.63
CA THR A 50 -23.87 -2.95 -26.07
C THR A 50 -22.54 -2.96 -26.82
N ASP A 51 -22.36 -3.83 -27.83
CA ASP A 51 -21.16 -3.82 -28.67
C ASP A 51 -21.11 -2.51 -29.48
N VAL A 52 -20.09 -1.69 -29.22
CA VAL A 52 -19.84 -0.40 -29.87
C VAL A 52 -18.58 -0.42 -30.71
N SER A 53 -17.95 -1.58 -30.92
CA SER A 53 -16.64 -1.70 -31.57
C SER A 53 -16.61 -1.02 -32.95
N ASP A 54 -17.59 -1.33 -33.80
CA ASP A 54 -17.70 -0.73 -35.14
C ASP A 54 -18.00 0.77 -35.09
N LEU A 55 -18.73 1.23 -34.06
CA LEU A 55 -19.10 2.63 -33.88
C LEU A 55 -17.89 3.48 -33.51
N VAL A 56 -17.00 2.96 -32.65
CA VAL A 56 -15.81 3.66 -32.17
C VAL A 56 -14.53 3.27 -32.93
N GLY A 57 -14.63 2.39 -33.92
CA GLY A 57 -13.52 2.01 -34.80
C GLY A 57 -12.51 1.03 -34.19
N ILE A 58 -12.92 0.22 -33.20
CA ILE A 58 -12.10 -0.88 -32.69
C ILE A 58 -12.21 -2.07 -33.66
N ASP A 59 -11.16 -2.33 -34.44
CA ASP A 59 -11.17 -3.32 -35.53
C ASP A 59 -9.96 -4.28 -35.55
N ASP A 60 -9.11 -4.26 -34.52
CA ASP A 60 -7.92 -5.12 -34.42
C ASP A 60 -8.30 -6.60 -34.41
N ASP A 61 -7.96 -7.29 -35.50
CA ASP A 61 -8.18 -8.72 -35.73
C ASP A 61 -6.92 -9.56 -35.45
N GLY A 62 -5.91 -8.95 -34.83
CA GLY A 62 -4.69 -9.62 -34.41
C GLY A 62 -4.90 -10.68 -33.31
N THR A 63 -3.86 -11.48 -33.07
CA THR A 63 -3.87 -12.47 -31.99
C THR A 63 -3.50 -11.79 -30.66
N GLY A 64 -4.43 -11.03 -30.11
CA GLY A 64 -4.25 -10.27 -28.88
C GLY A 64 -3.84 -11.14 -27.68
N LYS A 65 -2.89 -10.64 -26.88
CA LYS A 65 -2.37 -11.28 -25.66
C LYS A 65 -2.33 -10.31 -24.49
N GLY A 66 -1.92 -9.07 -24.76
CA GLY A 66 -1.97 -7.98 -23.79
C GLY A 66 -3.10 -7.02 -24.15
N LEU A 67 -3.80 -6.53 -23.14
CA LEU A 67 -4.79 -5.46 -23.24
C LEU A 67 -4.44 -4.46 -22.15
N LEU A 68 -4.34 -3.19 -22.47
CA LEU A 68 -3.82 -2.18 -21.56
C LEU A 68 -4.71 -0.95 -21.66
N VAL A 69 -5.05 -0.38 -20.51
CA VAL A 69 -5.77 0.90 -20.43
C VAL A 69 -4.89 1.91 -19.71
N PHE A 70 -4.77 3.09 -20.31
CA PHE A 70 -4.06 4.23 -19.75
C PHE A 70 -4.37 5.47 -20.56
N ASP A 71 -4.34 6.64 -19.93
CA ASP A 71 -4.42 7.93 -20.62
C ASP A 71 -3.01 8.32 -21.14
N TYR A 72 -2.80 8.10 -22.45
CA TYR A 72 -1.54 8.19 -23.19
C TYR A 72 -1.09 9.64 -23.38
N ASP A 73 -2.02 10.53 -23.76
CA ASP A 73 -1.73 11.93 -24.07
C ASP A 73 -2.14 12.92 -22.97
N GLN A 74 -2.63 12.42 -21.84
CA GLN A 74 -2.91 13.14 -20.60
C GLN A 74 -4.07 14.14 -20.71
N ASP A 75 -5.11 13.79 -21.46
CA ASP A 75 -6.31 14.63 -21.63
C ASP A 75 -7.50 14.17 -20.77
N GLY A 76 -7.40 12.99 -20.16
CA GLY A 76 -8.33 12.46 -19.17
C GLY A 76 -9.28 11.38 -19.63
N ASP A 77 -9.32 11.08 -20.93
CA ASP A 77 -9.96 9.87 -21.42
C ASP A 77 -8.95 8.70 -21.42
N LEU A 78 -9.45 7.47 -21.29
CA LEU A 78 -8.59 6.30 -21.26
C LEU A 78 -8.45 5.72 -22.67
N ASP A 79 -7.20 5.48 -23.07
CA ASP A 79 -6.85 4.81 -24.31
C ASP A 79 -6.76 3.30 -24.14
N LEU A 80 -6.83 2.59 -25.26
CA LEU A 80 -6.69 1.15 -25.32
C LEU A 80 -5.46 0.74 -26.13
N PHE A 81 -4.54 0.00 -25.51
CA PHE A 81 -3.37 -0.54 -26.19
C PHE A 81 -3.39 -2.07 -26.20
N ILE A 82 -3.21 -2.65 -27.38
CA ILE A 82 -3.29 -4.08 -27.62
C ILE A 82 -1.91 -4.59 -28.00
N VAL A 83 -1.46 -5.62 -27.29
CA VAL A 83 -0.26 -6.36 -27.64
C VAL A 83 -0.67 -7.64 -28.34
N ASN A 84 -0.33 -7.73 -29.62
CA ASN A 84 -0.58 -8.90 -30.43
C ASN A 84 0.59 -9.88 -30.42
N ASN A 85 0.27 -11.17 -30.48
CA ASN A 85 1.25 -12.21 -30.78
C ASN A 85 1.56 -12.21 -32.27
N ALA A 86 2.84 -12.24 -32.64
CA ALA A 86 3.31 -12.33 -34.03
C ALA A 86 2.90 -11.20 -35.00
N SER A 87 2.19 -10.16 -34.53
CA SER A 87 1.93 -8.92 -35.27
C SER A 87 2.27 -7.69 -34.42
N GLY A 88 2.20 -6.50 -35.02
CA GLY A 88 2.48 -5.25 -34.32
C GLY A 88 1.44 -4.94 -33.24
N PRO A 89 1.82 -4.22 -32.17
CA PRO A 89 0.83 -3.71 -31.22
C PRO A 89 0.00 -2.59 -31.85
N VAL A 90 -1.19 -2.37 -31.31
CA VAL A 90 -2.13 -1.33 -31.78
C VAL A 90 -2.48 -0.41 -30.61
N LEU A 91 -2.40 0.90 -30.83
CA LEU A 91 -2.91 1.92 -29.92
C LEU A 91 -4.21 2.48 -30.50
N TYR A 92 -5.29 2.38 -29.74
CA TYR A 92 -6.51 3.12 -29.96
C TYR A 92 -6.48 4.31 -29.03
N ARG A 93 -6.21 5.47 -29.63
CA ARG A 93 -6.33 6.73 -28.92
C ARG A 93 -7.80 7.12 -28.83
N ASN A 94 -8.28 7.37 -27.62
CA ASN A 94 -9.59 7.92 -27.38
C ASN A 94 -9.50 9.45 -27.58
N ASP A 95 -10.50 10.01 -28.24
CA ASP A 95 -10.53 11.44 -28.61
C ASP A 95 -11.97 11.93 -28.46
N MET A 96 -12.67 11.44 -27.43
CA MET A 96 -14.11 11.68 -27.31
C MET A 96 -14.41 13.07 -26.78
N ASP A 97 -15.04 13.89 -27.62
CA ASP A 97 -15.58 15.19 -27.24
C ASP A 97 -17.06 15.06 -26.82
N ASN A 98 -17.30 14.49 -25.65
CA ASN A 98 -18.64 14.28 -25.10
C ASN A 98 -19.02 15.25 -23.97
N GLY A 99 -18.07 16.09 -23.51
CA GLY A 99 -18.28 17.05 -22.42
C GLY A 99 -18.39 16.44 -21.03
N ASN A 100 -18.07 15.16 -20.86
CA ASN A 100 -17.98 14.53 -19.56
C ASN A 100 -16.68 14.91 -18.84
N HIS A 101 -16.74 14.94 -17.52
CA HIS A 101 -15.67 15.29 -16.63
C HIS A 101 -15.01 14.04 -16.05
N TRP A 102 -13.79 14.19 -15.55
CA TRP A 102 -13.01 13.07 -15.04
C TRP A 102 -12.20 13.44 -13.81
N LEU A 103 -11.74 12.44 -13.07
CA LEU A 103 -10.71 12.59 -12.05
C LEU A 103 -9.75 11.42 -12.12
N ARG A 104 -8.45 11.72 -12.16
CA ARG A 104 -7.39 10.71 -12.06
C ARG A 104 -6.63 10.89 -10.76
N VAL A 105 -6.57 9.85 -9.96
CA VAL A 105 -5.91 9.85 -8.65
C VAL A 105 -4.69 8.95 -8.73
N LYS A 106 -3.51 9.50 -8.45
CA LYS A 106 -2.22 8.81 -8.51
C LYS A 106 -1.65 8.61 -7.11
N PRO A 107 -1.84 7.44 -6.49
CA PRO A 107 -1.29 7.17 -5.16
C PRO A 107 0.22 6.97 -5.21
N ARG A 108 0.92 7.55 -4.23
CA ARG A 108 2.35 7.36 -3.98
C ARG A 108 2.58 6.91 -2.55
N GLY A 109 2.90 5.63 -2.37
CA GLY A 109 3.24 5.08 -1.07
C GLY A 109 4.55 5.66 -0.52
N ARG A 110 4.58 5.85 0.80
CA ARG A 110 5.79 6.17 1.58
C ARG A 110 6.18 4.98 2.45
N TYR A 111 5.20 4.47 3.18
CA TYR A 111 5.32 3.29 4.03
C TYR A 111 5.04 2.04 3.23
N SER A 112 3.89 2.05 2.55
CA SER A 112 3.52 1.06 1.56
C SER A 112 4.45 1.15 0.35
N ASN A 113 4.37 0.16 -0.55
CA ASN A 113 5.12 0.19 -1.82
C ASN A 113 4.92 1.53 -2.58
N ARG A 114 6.00 2.04 -3.18
CA ARG A 114 6.05 3.38 -3.80
C ARG A 114 5.07 3.61 -4.95
N ASP A 115 4.57 2.51 -5.51
CA ASP A 115 3.59 2.51 -6.59
C ASP A 115 2.15 2.53 -6.08
N GLY A 116 1.93 2.45 -4.75
CA GLY A 116 0.61 2.47 -4.15
C GLY A 116 -0.24 1.23 -4.45
N ILE A 117 0.37 0.13 -4.91
CA ILE A 117 -0.33 -1.13 -5.24
C ILE A 117 -1.07 -1.64 -4.00
N GLY A 118 -2.34 -2.01 -4.15
CA GLY A 118 -3.26 -2.41 -3.08
C GLY A 118 -4.02 -1.25 -2.42
N SER A 119 -3.74 0.00 -2.82
CA SER A 119 -4.53 1.15 -2.35
C SER A 119 -5.92 1.10 -2.97
N VAL A 120 -6.94 1.41 -2.18
CA VAL A 120 -8.31 1.57 -2.66
C VAL A 120 -8.70 3.03 -2.56
N VAL A 121 -9.00 3.62 -3.72
CA VAL A 121 -9.48 4.99 -3.86
C VAL A 121 -11.00 4.96 -4.02
N THR A 122 -11.70 5.75 -3.22
CA THR A 122 -13.15 5.88 -3.23
C THR A 122 -13.52 7.34 -3.40
N ILE A 123 -14.42 7.64 -4.33
CA ILE A 123 -15.03 8.98 -4.45
C ILE A 123 -16.52 8.91 -4.13
N VAL A 124 -17.03 10.00 -3.56
CA VAL A 124 -18.46 10.20 -3.31
C VAL A 124 -18.85 11.53 -3.95
N SER A 125 -19.84 11.49 -4.84
CA SER A 125 -20.43 12.67 -5.49
C SER A 125 -21.20 13.55 -4.50
N ASP A 126 -21.45 14.80 -4.90
CA ASP A 126 -22.15 15.81 -4.08
C ASP A 126 -23.57 15.41 -3.66
N ASP A 127 -24.28 14.65 -4.49
CA ASP A 127 -25.61 14.12 -4.16
C ASP A 127 -25.56 12.92 -3.20
N GLY A 128 -24.35 12.44 -2.85
CA GLY A 128 -24.12 11.27 -2.01
C GLY A 128 -24.64 9.95 -2.60
N ALA A 129 -25.14 9.97 -3.84
CA ALA A 129 -25.81 8.84 -4.48
C ALA A 129 -24.82 7.98 -5.28
N SER A 130 -23.81 8.59 -5.87
CA SER A 130 -22.80 7.88 -6.67
C SER A 130 -21.52 7.68 -5.87
N VAL A 131 -21.22 6.42 -5.58
CA VAL A 131 -19.97 5.99 -4.95
C VAL A 131 -19.21 5.14 -5.95
N GLN A 132 -18.01 5.57 -6.31
CA GLN A 132 -17.12 4.79 -7.17
C GLN A 132 -15.89 4.34 -6.39
N HIS A 133 -15.41 3.13 -6.70
CA HIS A 133 -14.23 2.53 -6.11
C HIS A 133 -13.25 2.09 -7.19
N ARG A 134 -11.96 2.32 -6.96
CA ARG A 134 -10.86 1.83 -7.79
C ARG A 134 -9.74 1.29 -6.90
N GLU A 135 -9.21 0.13 -7.25
CA GLU A 135 -8.04 -0.46 -6.59
C GLU A 135 -6.82 -0.33 -7.50
N ILE A 136 -5.69 0.11 -6.96
CA ILE A 136 -4.43 0.13 -7.68
C ILE A 136 -3.86 -1.28 -7.72
N SER A 137 -3.87 -1.91 -8.90
CA SER A 137 -3.41 -3.29 -9.07
C SER A 137 -1.95 -3.39 -9.53
N GLY A 138 -1.30 -4.50 -9.15
CA GLY A 138 0.03 -4.90 -9.61
C GLY A 138 -0.09 -6.07 -10.58
N GLY A 139 -0.17 -5.78 -11.87
CA GLY A 139 -0.28 -6.70 -12.98
C GLY A 139 -1.60 -6.52 -13.74
N SER A 140 -1.56 -6.63 -15.07
CA SER A 140 -2.77 -6.63 -15.90
C SER A 140 -2.57 -7.57 -17.09
N HIS A 141 -3.52 -8.49 -17.31
CA HIS A 141 -3.51 -9.42 -18.45
C HIS A 141 -2.16 -10.16 -18.64
N TYR A 142 -1.91 -10.74 -19.81
CA TYR A 142 -0.73 -11.60 -20.02
C TYR A 142 0.55 -10.77 -20.16
N LEU A 143 1.40 -10.80 -19.13
CA LEU A 143 2.72 -10.13 -19.10
C LEU A 143 2.67 -8.62 -19.36
N THR A 144 1.57 -7.98 -18.99
CA THR A 144 1.33 -6.55 -19.18
C THR A 144 0.94 -5.86 -17.86
N GLN A 145 0.85 -4.53 -17.88
CA GLN A 145 0.48 -3.69 -16.74
C GLN A 145 -0.19 -2.41 -17.23
N SER A 146 -1.49 -2.25 -16.93
CA SER A 146 -2.21 -0.97 -17.12
C SER A 146 -1.64 0.08 -16.17
N GLU A 147 -1.95 1.35 -16.40
CA GLU A 147 -1.43 2.38 -15.53
C GLU A 147 -1.84 2.20 -14.06
N LYS A 148 -1.01 2.73 -13.14
CA LYS A 148 -1.23 2.65 -11.68
C LYS A 148 -1.88 3.92 -11.16
N VAL A 149 -2.96 4.31 -11.82
CA VAL A 149 -3.74 5.52 -11.54
C VAL A 149 -5.21 5.11 -11.48
N ALA A 150 -5.91 5.56 -10.44
CA ALA A 150 -7.34 5.36 -10.32
C ALA A 150 -8.05 6.42 -11.17
N HIS A 151 -8.72 5.98 -12.23
CA HIS A 151 -9.52 6.85 -13.10
C HIS A 151 -11.01 6.73 -12.74
N PHE A 152 -11.70 7.88 -12.78
CA PHE A 152 -13.11 8.02 -12.51
C PHE A 152 -13.72 8.95 -13.58
N GLY A 153 -14.66 8.45 -14.38
CA GLY A 153 -15.58 9.30 -15.12
C GLY A 153 -16.65 9.87 -14.20
N LEU A 154 -17.05 11.10 -14.45
CA LEU A 154 -17.93 11.89 -13.58
C LEU A 154 -19.20 12.36 -14.31
N GLY A 155 -19.35 11.96 -15.57
CA GLY A 155 -20.42 12.43 -16.46
C GLY A 155 -20.37 13.94 -16.65
N VAL A 156 -21.53 14.55 -16.89
CA VAL A 156 -21.66 15.98 -17.18
C VAL A 156 -21.48 16.92 -15.97
N SER A 157 -21.20 16.36 -14.79
CA SER A 157 -21.07 17.16 -13.56
C SER A 157 -19.69 17.78 -13.44
N ALA A 158 -19.62 19.11 -13.46
CA ALA A 158 -18.38 19.87 -13.23
C ALA A 158 -18.15 20.22 -11.74
N ASP A 159 -19.08 19.85 -10.86
CA ASP A 159 -18.99 20.15 -9.43
C ASP A 159 -17.83 19.38 -8.78
N PRO A 160 -17.12 19.97 -7.81
CA PRO A 160 -16.06 19.27 -7.08
C PRO A 160 -16.56 17.99 -6.41
N ILE A 161 -15.70 16.99 -6.29
CA ILE A 161 -15.99 15.77 -5.54
C ILE A 161 -16.04 16.09 -4.04
N GLN A 162 -17.22 15.95 -3.43
CA GLN A 162 -17.44 16.15 -2.00
C GLN A 162 -16.39 15.45 -1.14
N ARG A 163 -16.12 14.16 -1.42
CA ARG A 163 -15.18 13.37 -0.63
C ARG A 163 -14.42 12.35 -1.46
N LEU A 164 -13.11 12.40 -1.34
CA LEU A 164 -12.19 11.37 -1.83
C LEU A 164 -11.52 10.70 -0.62
N LYS A 165 -11.56 9.36 -0.58
CA LYS A 165 -10.92 8.56 0.46
C LYS A 165 -9.91 7.60 -0.17
N VAL A 166 -8.70 7.56 0.37
CA VAL A 166 -7.67 6.57 0.04
C VAL A 166 -7.44 5.67 1.25
N ARG A 167 -7.67 4.37 1.08
CA ARG A 167 -7.23 3.34 2.03
C ARG A 167 -5.94 2.72 1.52
N TRP A 168 -4.86 2.90 2.25
CA TRP A 168 -3.53 2.42 1.91
C TRP A 168 -3.32 0.96 2.35
N PRO A 169 -2.40 0.21 1.71
CA PRO A 169 -1.99 -1.13 2.16
C PRO A 169 -1.53 -1.19 3.61
N SER A 170 -0.91 -0.11 4.10
CA SER A 170 -0.52 0.09 5.51
C SER A 170 -1.69 0.10 6.49
N GLY A 171 -2.93 0.20 6.01
CA GLY A 171 -4.13 0.37 6.82
C GLY A 171 -4.46 1.83 7.14
N ILE A 172 -3.60 2.79 6.74
CA ILE A 172 -3.88 4.21 6.87
C ILE A 172 -5.09 4.57 5.97
N GLU A 173 -6.00 5.36 6.51
CA GLU A 173 -7.08 6.00 5.75
C GLU A 173 -6.84 7.51 5.69
N GLN A 174 -6.93 8.07 4.48
CA GLN A 174 -6.71 9.48 4.20
C GLN A 174 -7.90 10.03 3.43
N GLU A 175 -8.42 11.19 3.85
CA GLU A 175 -9.58 11.82 3.22
C GLU A 175 -9.27 13.24 2.73
N PHE A 176 -9.92 13.61 1.63
CA PHE A 176 -9.89 14.92 0.99
C PHE A 176 -11.33 15.33 0.70
N PHE A 177 -11.58 16.64 0.73
CA PHE A 177 -12.89 17.24 0.49
C PHE A 177 -12.78 18.31 -0.59
N ASP A 178 -13.89 18.59 -1.28
CA ASP A 178 -13.99 19.61 -2.33
C ASP A 178 -12.91 19.46 -3.42
N VAL A 179 -12.68 18.22 -3.88
CA VAL A 179 -11.62 17.91 -4.85
C VAL A 179 -12.09 18.30 -6.25
N ALA A 180 -11.41 19.25 -6.89
CA ALA A 180 -11.77 19.67 -8.25
C ALA A 180 -11.71 18.51 -9.27
N VAL A 181 -12.53 18.59 -10.31
CA VAL A 181 -12.53 17.66 -11.44
C VAL A 181 -11.51 18.07 -12.50
N ASP A 182 -11.38 17.28 -13.56
CA ASP A 182 -10.52 17.50 -14.74
C ASP A 182 -9.04 17.68 -14.38
N GLN A 183 -8.55 16.84 -13.46
CA GLN A 183 -7.18 16.88 -13.01
C GLN A 183 -6.60 15.51 -12.67
N VAL A 184 -5.27 15.45 -12.71
CA VAL A 184 -4.50 14.38 -12.10
C VAL A 184 -4.08 14.81 -10.70
N LEU A 185 -4.69 14.21 -9.68
CA LEU A 185 -4.34 14.42 -8.28
C LEU A 185 -3.30 13.39 -7.81
N GLU A 186 -2.07 13.85 -7.54
CA GLU A 186 -1.09 13.00 -6.85
C GLU A 186 -1.36 13.00 -5.35
N VAL A 187 -1.61 11.80 -4.79
CA VAL A 187 -1.87 11.61 -3.37
C VAL A 187 -0.69 10.87 -2.76
N ILE A 188 -0.02 11.51 -1.80
CA ILE A 188 1.13 10.92 -1.12
C ILE A 188 0.65 10.33 0.21
N GLU A 189 0.98 9.06 0.44
CA GLU A 189 0.72 8.38 1.72
C GLU A 189 1.34 9.20 2.86
N PRO A 190 0.58 9.51 3.92
CA PRO A 190 1.13 10.23 5.05
C PRO A 190 2.13 9.36 5.81
N GLU A 191 2.92 9.97 6.68
CA GLU A 191 3.72 9.21 7.64
C GLU A 191 2.79 8.35 8.52
N SER A 192 3.23 7.17 8.92
CA SER A 192 2.50 6.39 9.91
C SER A 192 2.36 7.22 11.21
N PRO A 193 1.29 7.06 12.00
CA PRO A 193 1.17 7.74 13.29
C PRO A 193 2.41 7.54 14.19
N PHE A 194 3.07 6.38 14.06
CA PHE A 194 4.34 6.09 14.72
C PHE A 194 5.50 6.95 14.20
N GLN A 195 5.70 7.02 12.88
CA GLN A 195 6.73 7.88 12.28
C GLN A 195 6.49 9.36 12.56
N ALA A 196 5.23 9.80 12.52
CA ALA A 196 4.85 11.15 12.90
C ALA A 196 5.24 11.46 14.35
N TRP A 197 4.93 10.54 15.28
CA TRP A 197 5.34 10.64 16.68
C TRP A 197 6.86 10.65 16.83
N LEU A 198 7.59 9.77 16.13
CA LEU A 198 9.05 9.73 16.17
C LEU A 198 9.67 11.06 15.74
N VAL A 199 9.16 11.67 14.67
CA VAL A 199 9.67 12.96 14.16
C VAL A 199 9.32 14.13 15.09
N GLU A 200 8.19 14.07 15.80
CA GLU A 200 7.80 15.07 16.79
C GLU A 200 8.67 15.00 18.06
N HIS A 201 9.05 13.79 18.48
CA HIS A 201 9.70 13.56 19.78
C HIS A 201 11.23 13.41 19.69
N PHE A 202 11.78 13.20 18.50
CA PHE A 202 13.22 13.01 18.29
C PHE A 202 13.76 13.84 17.14
N SER A 203 14.94 14.43 17.34
CA SER A 203 15.69 15.06 16.27
C SER A 203 16.13 14.02 15.23
N LYS A 204 16.35 14.46 13.98
CA LYS A 204 16.94 13.61 12.94
C LYS A 204 18.24 12.94 13.43
N ALA A 205 19.10 13.68 14.15
CA ALA A 205 20.35 13.11 14.66
C ALA A 205 20.11 11.92 15.60
N GLU A 206 19.08 11.96 16.45
CA GLU A 206 18.73 10.86 17.36
C GLU A 206 18.13 9.65 16.62
N LEU A 207 17.29 9.91 15.62
CA LEU A 207 16.73 8.86 14.75
C LEU A 207 17.83 8.17 13.91
N PHE A 208 18.86 8.90 13.48
CA PHE A 208 19.99 8.37 12.71
C PHE A 208 21.15 7.82 13.56
N ALA A 209 21.25 8.19 14.84
CA ALA A 209 22.26 7.68 15.77
C ALA A 209 21.98 6.24 16.25
N GLY A 210 20.78 5.72 15.98
CA GLY A 210 20.29 4.41 16.44
C GLY A 210 20.33 3.31 15.38
N VAL A 211 21.52 2.96 14.88
CA VAL A 211 21.86 1.57 14.47
C VAL A 211 23.34 1.36 14.81
N VAL A 212 23.66 1.22 16.09
CA VAL A 212 24.97 0.69 16.52
C VAL A 212 24.78 -0.80 16.76
N VAL A 213 24.91 -1.58 15.70
CA VAL A 213 25.15 -3.02 15.85
C VAL A 213 26.64 -3.15 16.13
N ASP A 214 27.04 -3.06 17.40
CA ASP A 214 28.40 -3.45 17.77
C ASP A 214 28.51 -4.98 17.62
N ARG A 215 28.92 -5.43 16.42
CA ARG A 215 29.13 -6.84 16.10
C ARG A 215 30.45 -7.38 16.66
N GLN A 216 31.13 -6.69 17.59
CA GLN A 216 32.42 -7.18 18.11
C GLN A 216 32.50 -7.20 19.63
N ALA A 217 31.50 -6.69 20.34
CA ALA A 217 31.46 -6.74 21.80
C ALA A 217 30.75 -8.01 22.28
N ASP A 218 31.55 -8.97 22.77
CA ASP A 218 31.14 -10.09 23.64
C ASP A 218 31.70 -9.79 25.06
N PRO A 219 30.99 -8.99 25.88
CA PRO A 219 31.55 -8.43 27.10
C PRO A 219 31.64 -9.43 28.25
N ASP A 220 30.87 -10.53 28.21
CA ASP A 220 30.88 -11.59 29.22
C ASP A 220 31.65 -12.85 28.76
N GLY A 221 32.02 -12.92 27.48
CA GLY A 221 32.98 -13.87 26.93
C GLY A 221 32.38 -15.24 26.63
N ASP A 222 31.08 -15.31 26.37
CA ASP A 222 30.34 -16.56 26.15
C ASP A 222 30.36 -17.05 24.69
N GLY A 223 30.89 -16.23 23.76
CA GLY A 223 31.01 -16.52 22.34
C GLY A 223 29.78 -16.18 21.51
N LEU A 224 28.76 -15.52 22.08
CA LEU A 224 27.57 -15.04 21.40
C LEU A 224 27.60 -13.51 21.25
N ASN A 225 27.08 -13.01 20.12
CA ASN A 225 27.15 -11.60 19.75
C ASN A 225 25.75 -10.99 19.81
N ASN A 226 25.29 -10.69 21.03
CA ASN A 226 23.96 -10.19 21.33
C ASN A 226 24.04 -8.68 21.60
N SER A 227 24.04 -7.86 20.56
CA SER A 227 24.53 -6.48 20.54
C SER A 227 23.69 -5.42 21.29
N LEU A 228 23.30 -5.68 22.55
CA LEU A 228 23.30 -4.76 23.71
C LEU A 228 22.53 -5.44 24.86
N GLU A 229 23.24 -6.11 25.77
CA GLU A 229 22.62 -6.76 26.93
C GLU A 229 21.97 -5.77 27.91
N PHE A 230 20.64 -5.75 27.93
CA PHE A 230 19.82 -5.36 29.08
C PHE A 230 19.17 -6.61 29.68
N GLY A 231 19.87 -7.26 30.62
CA GLY A 231 19.33 -8.14 31.65
C GLY A 231 18.33 -9.23 31.24
N LEU A 232 18.76 -10.25 30.51
CA LEU A 232 18.08 -11.54 30.43
C LEU A 232 18.50 -12.44 31.60
N GLY A 233 17.83 -12.27 32.74
CA GLY A 233 17.72 -13.35 33.72
C GLY A 233 16.57 -14.28 33.34
N LEU A 234 16.79 -15.15 32.34
CA LEU A 234 15.99 -16.35 32.14
C LEU A 234 16.92 -17.55 32.26
N ASP A 235 16.52 -18.54 33.07
CA ASP A 235 17.12 -19.88 33.03
C ASP A 235 17.06 -20.38 31.56
N PRO A 236 18.21 -20.61 30.89
CA PRO A 236 18.24 -21.00 29.47
C PRO A 236 17.48 -22.30 29.17
N LYS A 237 17.10 -23.07 30.20
CA LYS A 237 16.30 -24.29 30.06
C LYS A 237 14.78 -24.07 30.14
N LYS A 238 14.32 -22.84 30.38
CA LYS A 238 12.89 -22.51 30.58
C LYS A 238 12.38 -21.32 29.78
N ALA A 239 13.22 -20.63 29.01
CA ALA A 239 12.75 -19.64 28.06
C ALA A 239 12.18 -20.36 26.83
N ASP A 240 10.84 -20.41 26.72
CA ASP A 240 10.22 -20.72 25.43
C ASP A 240 10.51 -19.55 24.48
N SER A 241 11.48 -19.76 23.60
CA SER A 241 12.00 -18.79 22.62
C SER A 241 11.05 -18.60 21.43
N SER A 242 9.74 -18.66 21.65
CA SER A 242 8.77 -18.74 20.55
C SER A 242 8.37 -17.39 19.94
N GLN A 243 8.73 -16.25 20.54
CA GLN A 243 8.55 -14.93 19.89
C GLN A 243 9.75 -13.99 20.12
N PRO A 244 10.49 -13.61 19.06
CA PRO A 244 11.69 -12.77 19.20
C PRO A 244 11.28 -11.31 19.30
N ILE A 245 11.61 -10.70 20.44
CA ILE A 245 11.56 -9.26 20.66
C ILE A 245 12.96 -8.69 20.37
N GLU A 246 13.12 -7.91 19.29
CA GLU A 246 14.41 -7.32 18.90
C GLU A 246 14.50 -5.85 19.33
N VAL A 247 15.60 -5.45 19.98
CA VAL A 247 15.90 -4.07 20.40
C VAL A 247 16.73 -3.38 19.32
N LEU A 248 16.17 -2.36 18.65
CA LEU A 248 16.83 -1.77 17.48
C LEU A 248 17.76 -0.57 17.79
N SER A 249 17.75 -0.03 19.02
CA SER A 249 18.67 1.04 19.44
C SER A 249 18.80 1.20 20.96
N GLY A 250 19.97 1.69 21.40
CA GLY A 250 20.18 2.32 22.71
C GLY A 250 21.48 3.13 22.67
N SER A 251 21.49 4.38 23.12
CA SER A 251 22.74 5.15 23.21
C SER A 251 22.81 6.05 24.45
N ALA A 252 24.02 6.53 24.71
CA ALA A 252 24.56 6.98 25.98
C ALA A 252 24.05 8.35 26.47
N LYS A 253 23.94 8.45 27.80
CA LYS A 253 23.67 9.66 28.61
C LYS A 253 22.46 10.50 28.17
N GLY A 254 21.29 10.11 28.70
CA GLY A 254 20.22 11.05 29.02
C GLY A 254 18.87 10.71 28.42
N GLU A 255 18.82 10.23 27.18
CA GLU A 255 17.56 9.95 26.48
C GLU A 255 17.70 8.65 25.67
N LYS A 256 16.78 7.69 25.90
CA LYS A 256 16.84 6.33 25.33
C LYS A 256 15.54 6.01 24.59
N ILE A 257 15.67 5.64 23.32
CA ILE A 257 14.60 5.04 22.51
C ILE A 257 14.77 3.54 22.57
N LEU A 258 13.72 2.84 22.98
CA LEU A 258 13.67 1.38 22.94
C LEU A 258 12.64 0.98 21.91
N ARG A 259 13.12 0.47 20.76
CA ARG A 259 12.25 -0.04 19.69
C ARG A 259 12.15 -1.55 19.82
N TYR A 260 10.93 -2.06 19.89
CA TYR A 260 10.64 -3.49 20.00
C TYR A 260 9.93 -3.99 18.75
N GLN A 261 10.36 -5.13 18.22
CA GLN A 261 9.72 -5.81 17.10
C GLN A 261 9.09 -7.11 17.57
N ALA A 262 7.79 -7.33 17.35
CA ALA A 262 7.13 -8.59 17.68
C ALA A 262 6.57 -9.27 16.42
N ARG A 263 7.07 -10.48 16.13
CA ARG A 263 6.62 -11.28 14.97
C ARG A 263 5.41 -12.13 15.36
N SER A 264 4.38 -12.14 14.51
CA SER A 264 3.24 -13.07 14.61
C SER A 264 2.35 -12.88 15.84
N LEU A 265 1.99 -11.64 16.18
CA LEU A 265 0.98 -11.39 17.22
C LEU A 265 -0.43 -11.61 16.67
N PRO A 266 -1.32 -12.32 17.40
CA PRO A 266 -2.72 -12.43 17.01
C PRO A 266 -3.39 -11.04 16.91
N ARG A 267 -4.30 -10.87 15.95
CA ARG A 267 -5.12 -9.65 15.85
C ARG A 267 -5.92 -9.45 17.15
N GLY A 268 -5.92 -8.22 17.66
CA GLY A 268 -6.65 -7.84 18.87
C GLY A 268 -5.82 -7.79 20.14
N LEU A 269 -4.64 -8.43 20.19
CA LEU A 269 -3.79 -8.34 21.38
C LEU A 269 -3.04 -7.01 21.46
N GLY A 270 -3.19 -6.34 22.60
CA GLY A 270 -2.41 -5.20 23.04
C GLY A 270 -1.06 -5.64 23.60
N ILE A 271 -0.09 -4.71 23.61
CA ILE A 271 1.18 -4.90 24.30
C ILE A 271 1.34 -3.82 25.35
N ARG A 272 1.54 -4.23 26.60
CA ARG A 272 1.92 -3.35 27.69
C ARG A 272 3.40 -3.55 28.02
N ILE A 273 4.17 -2.46 27.99
CA ILE A 273 5.54 -2.46 28.48
C ILE A 273 5.51 -2.00 29.93
N GLU A 274 5.91 -2.88 30.83
CA GLU A 274 6.01 -2.57 32.26
C GLU A 274 7.45 -2.70 32.75
N LYS A 275 7.72 -2.08 33.89
CA LYS A 275 8.96 -2.31 34.59
C LYS A 275 8.87 -3.58 35.44
N SER A 276 9.92 -4.42 35.42
CA SER A 276 9.98 -5.61 36.29
C SER A 276 10.50 -5.24 37.69
N GLU A 277 9.76 -5.60 38.75
CA GLU A 277 10.17 -5.40 40.16
C GLU A 277 11.10 -6.51 40.68
N ASP A 278 11.12 -7.67 40.02
CA ASP A 278 11.83 -8.86 40.49
C ASP A 278 13.33 -8.88 40.14
N LEU A 279 14.17 -8.12 40.88
CA LEU A 279 15.60 -8.41 41.04
C LEU A 279 16.11 -7.84 42.38
N GLN A 280 16.61 -8.72 43.26
CA GLN A 280 16.96 -8.45 44.66
C GLN A 280 18.07 -7.42 44.95
N ASP A 281 18.68 -6.78 43.95
CA ASP A 281 19.88 -5.92 44.13
C ASP A 281 19.89 -4.62 43.29
N TRP A 282 18.73 -4.17 42.81
CA TRP A 282 18.64 -3.12 41.80
C TRP A 282 17.64 -2.04 42.23
N LYS A 283 18.05 -0.76 42.20
CA LYS A 283 17.14 0.34 42.59
C LYS A 283 15.87 0.32 41.73
N ALA A 284 14.72 0.20 42.39
CA ALA A 284 13.41 0.37 41.79
C ALA A 284 13.17 1.86 41.43
N CYS A 285 13.37 2.25 40.18
CA CYS A 285 12.55 3.27 39.46
C CYS A 285 11.08 2.80 39.31
N ASP A 286 10.16 3.71 39.03
CA ASP A 286 8.70 3.46 38.92
C ASP A 286 8.20 3.69 37.47
N SER A 287 7.00 3.21 37.16
CA SER A 287 6.24 3.41 35.92
C SER A 287 6.07 4.88 35.49
N SER A 288 6.15 5.81 36.43
CA SER A 288 6.15 7.26 36.18
C SER A 288 7.41 7.77 35.46
N ASP A 289 8.45 6.95 35.34
CA ASP A 289 9.71 7.25 34.65
C ASP A 289 9.72 6.78 33.17
N LEU A 290 8.58 6.32 32.63
CA LEU A 290 8.47 5.78 31.28
C LEU A 290 7.24 6.34 30.56
N GLU A 291 7.45 6.89 29.36
CA GLU A 291 6.40 7.20 28.42
C GLU A 291 6.39 6.09 27.36
N VAL A 292 5.47 5.14 27.50
CA VAL A 292 5.28 4.05 26.54
C VAL A 292 4.33 4.53 25.45
N PHE A 293 4.78 4.50 24.21
CA PHE A 293 3.87 4.69 23.08
C PHE A 293 3.70 3.37 22.34
N SER A 294 2.56 2.72 22.62
CA SER A 294 2.10 1.63 21.78
C SER A 294 1.48 2.21 20.52
N ALA A 295 2.30 2.51 19.51
CA ALA A 295 1.75 2.62 18.17
C ALA A 295 1.62 1.21 17.60
N GLU A 296 0.45 0.82 17.15
CA GLU A 296 0.32 -0.39 16.33
C GLU A 296 0.79 -0.05 14.91
N GLU A 297 2.09 -0.17 14.65
CA GLU A 297 2.59 -0.16 13.28
C GLU A 297 2.71 -1.60 12.81
N THR A 298 1.99 -1.96 11.74
CA THR A 298 2.11 -3.28 11.10
C THR A 298 2.89 -3.08 9.81
N ASP A 299 4.09 -3.65 9.71
CA ASP A 299 4.83 -3.64 8.44
C ASP A 299 4.15 -4.48 7.36
N ASP A 300 4.67 -4.40 6.13
CA ASP A 300 4.22 -5.19 4.98
C ASP A 300 4.19 -6.71 5.27
N TRP A 301 4.77 -7.17 6.38
CA TRP A 301 4.85 -8.56 6.84
C TRP A 301 4.02 -8.86 8.09
N GLY A 302 3.20 -7.93 8.59
CA GLY A 302 2.36 -8.18 9.76
C GLY A 302 3.04 -7.94 11.11
N VAL A 303 4.19 -7.27 11.14
CA VAL A 303 5.00 -7.13 12.36
C VAL A 303 4.62 -5.88 13.15
N LYS A 304 4.29 -6.04 14.44
CA LYS A 304 4.03 -4.91 15.33
C LYS A 304 5.33 -4.28 15.84
N ILE A 305 5.46 -2.96 15.70
CA ILE A 305 6.61 -2.16 16.18
C ILE A 305 6.16 -1.22 17.29
N PHE A 306 6.94 -1.13 18.37
CA PHE A 306 6.64 -0.27 19.53
C PHE A 306 7.84 0.61 19.87
N ALA A 307 7.60 1.78 20.46
CA ALA A 307 8.64 2.57 21.10
C ALA A 307 8.26 2.97 22.53
N ALA A 308 9.27 3.04 23.40
CA ALA A 308 9.15 3.69 24.68
C ALA A 308 10.23 4.76 24.83
N ARG A 309 9.86 5.90 25.42
CA ARG A 309 10.77 6.95 25.85
C ARG A 309 10.97 6.85 27.36
N LEU A 310 12.22 6.84 27.78
CA LEU A 310 12.57 7.00 29.18
C LEU A 310 12.39 8.47 29.59
N LEU A 311 11.62 8.74 30.62
CA LEU A 311 11.44 10.09 31.16
C LEU A 311 12.51 10.36 32.22
N GLY A 312 13.22 11.48 32.07
CA GLY A 312 14.19 11.94 33.05
C GLY A 312 15.55 11.22 33.03
N ASN A 313 16.47 11.75 33.84
CA ASN A 313 17.85 11.29 33.90
C ASN A 313 17.96 10.15 34.93
N LEU A 314 17.49 8.96 34.56
CA LEU A 314 17.47 7.82 35.48
C LEU A 314 18.90 7.37 35.85
N PRO A 315 19.29 7.38 37.14
CA PRO A 315 20.62 6.96 37.58
C PRO A 315 20.72 5.43 37.70
N VAL A 316 20.12 4.69 36.76
CA VAL A 316 20.17 3.23 36.71
C VAL A 316 21.19 2.76 35.70
N LYS A 317 22.10 1.91 36.15
CA LYS A 317 23.12 1.29 35.30
C LYS A 317 22.51 0.29 34.32
N TYR A 318 21.42 -0.39 34.71
CA TYR A 318 20.63 -1.20 33.80
C TYR A 318 19.14 -1.22 34.21
N LEU A 319 18.28 -1.48 33.24
CA LEU A 319 16.83 -1.44 33.33
C LEU A 319 16.27 -2.74 32.74
N ARG A 320 15.32 -3.37 33.44
CA ARG A 320 14.59 -4.53 32.93
C ARG A 320 13.14 -4.13 32.63
N LEU A 321 12.74 -4.32 31.39
CA LEU A 321 11.37 -4.10 30.94
C LEU A 321 10.73 -5.46 30.65
N ARG A 322 9.47 -5.61 31.06
CA ARG A 322 8.62 -6.75 30.77
C ARG A 322 7.64 -6.33 29.70
N VAL A 323 7.60 -7.09 28.62
CA VAL A 323 6.58 -6.94 27.57
C VAL A 323 5.47 -7.94 27.89
N ILE A 324 4.27 -7.43 28.15
CA ILE A 324 3.08 -8.23 28.48
C ILE A 324 2.12 -8.16 27.30
N LEU A 325 1.63 -9.32 26.89
CA LEU A 325 0.54 -9.43 25.91
C LEU A 325 -0.79 -9.39 26.65
N GLU A 326 -1.70 -8.52 26.22
CA GLU A 326 -3.03 -8.35 26.83
C GLU A 326 -4.13 -8.54 25.79
N ASP A 327 -5.26 -9.11 26.22
CA ASP A 327 -6.47 -9.29 25.42
C ASP A 327 -7.28 -7.99 25.27
#